data_AF-A0A8S2XV15-F1
#
_entry.id   AF-A0A8S2XV15-F1
#
_cell.length_a   1.000
_cell.length_b   1.000
_cell.length_c   1.000
_cell.angle_alpha   90.00
_cell.angle_beta   90.00
_cell.angle_gamma   90.00
#
_symmetry.space_group_name_H-M   'P 1'
#
loop_
_entity.id
_entity.type
_entity.pdbx_description
1 polymer ?
#
loop_
_entity_poly.entity_id
_entity_poly.type
_entity_poly.pdbx_seq_one_letter_code
_entity_poly.pdbx_strand_id
1 'polypeptide(L)' 'MSVDGILRLCNDLSLEPDCYEVLLFCFVCRAKQMYSLTKDEFLLGLKTLGNHVDNLLDLRTSLF' A
#
# COMPACT_ATOMS: atom_id res chain seq x y z
N MET A 1 8.98 5.25 3.22
CA MET A 1 7.92 6.27 3.25
C MET A 1 7.81 6.79 4.65
N SER A 2 7.73 8.10 4.83
CA SER A 2 7.37 8.69 6.12
C SER A 2 5.89 8.43 6.41
N VAL A 3 5.48 8.63 7.66
CA VAL A 3 4.08 8.56 8.08
C VAL A 3 3.20 9.44 7.19
N ASP A 4 3.62 10.67 6.89
CA ASP A 4 2.87 11.59 5.99
C ASP A 4 2.67 11.03 4.59
N GLY A 5 3.64 10.27 4.07
CA GLY A 5 3.54 9.62 2.78
C GLY A 5 2.50 8.50 2.77
N ILE A 6 2.42 7.74 3.86
CA ILE A 6 1.41 6.69 4.04
C ILE A 6 0.02 7.32 4.16
N LEU A 7 -0.13 8.37 4.96
CA LEU A 7 -1.41 9.09 5.10
C LEU A 7 -1.89 9.69 3.78
N ARG A 8 -0.98 10.23 2.96
CA ARG A 8 -1.31 10.69 1.61
C ARG A 8 -1.75 9.56 0.71
N LEU A 9 -1.06 8.42 0.72
CA LEU A 9 -1.46 7.24 -0.05
C LEU A 9 -2.87 6.75 0.35
N CYS A 10 -3.17 6.68 1.65
CA CYS A 10 -4.49 6.33 2.14
C CYS A 10 -5.56 7.31 1.65
N ASN A 11 -5.29 8.62 1.72
CA ASN A 11 -6.19 9.65 1.18
C ASN A 11 -6.41 9.50 -0.33
N ASP A 12 -5.33 9.27 -1.09
CA ASP A 12 -5.38 9.09 -2.54
C ASP A 12 -6.22 7.86 -2.94
N LEU A 13 -6.18 6.80 -2.14
CA LEU A 13 -6.99 5.59 -2.31
C LEU A 13 -8.40 5.71 -1.71
N SER A 14 -8.70 6.82 -1.03
CA SER A 14 -9.94 7.04 -0.27
C SER A 14 -10.17 5.98 0.82
N LEU A 15 -9.12 5.65 1.57
CA LEU A 15 -9.12 4.67 2.65
C LEU A 15 -8.73 5.29 3.98
N GLU A 16 -9.36 4.80 5.04
CA GLU A 16 -8.95 5.09 6.41
C GLU A 16 -7.64 4.34 6.72
N PRO A 17 -6.65 4.97 7.37
CA PRO A 17 -5.36 4.32 7.65
C PRO A 17 -5.42 3.05 8.51
N ASP A 18 -6.51 2.88 9.27
CA ASP A 18 -6.76 1.73 10.14
C ASP A 18 -7.71 0.69 9.52
N CYS A 19 -8.11 0.86 8.24
CA CYS A 19 -9.00 -0.08 7.58
C CYS A 19 -8.29 -1.42 7.26
N TYR A 20 -9.11 -2.46 7.10
CA TYR A 20 -8.63 -3.82 6.90
C TYR A 20 -7.80 -3.98 5.61
N GLU A 21 -8.15 -3.23 4.57
CA GLU A 21 -7.49 -3.26 3.27
C GLU A 21 -6.09 -2.66 3.32
N VAL A 22 -5.88 -1.62 4.13
CA VAL A 22 -4.54 -1.09 4.41
C VAL A 22 -3.70 -2.12 5.14
N LEU A 23 -4.28 -2.86 6.09
CA LEU A 23 -3.59 -3.95 6.78
C LEU A 23 -3.18 -5.08 5.82
N LEU A 24 -4.10 -5.51 4.94
CA LEU A 24 -3.80 -6.50 3.90
C LEU A 24 -2.72 -6.01 2.93
N PHE A 25 -2.77 -4.75 2.52
CA PHE A 25 -1.75 -4.15 1.68
C PHE A 25 -0.37 -4.18 2.36
N CYS A 26 -0.29 -3.81 3.63
CA CYS A 26 0.94 -3.90 4.42
C CYS A 26 1.46 -5.34 4.52
N PHE A 27 0.55 -6.32 4.67
CA PHE A 27 0.90 -7.74 4.68
C PHE A 27 1.50 -8.19 3.33
N VAL A 28 0.89 -7.80 2.22
CA VAL A 28 1.39 -8.09 0.85
C VAL A 28 2.76 -7.45 0.62
N CYS A 29 2.98 -6.24 1.12
CA CYS A 29 4.28 -5.56 1.07
C CYS A 29 5.35 -6.19 1.99
N ARG A 30 4.98 -7.16 2.83
CA ARG A 30 5.85 -7.71 3.89
C ARG A 30 6.42 -6.63 4.82
N ALA A 31 5.59 -5.65 5.15
CA ALA A 31 5.98 -4.55 6.04
C ALA A 31 6.44 -5.09 7.40
N LYS A 32 7.64 -4.68 7.84
CA LYS A 32 8.20 -5.15 9.11
C LYS A 32 7.74 -4.36 10.34
N GLN A 33 7.28 -3.13 10.15
CA GLN A 33 6.94 -2.21 11.23
C GLN A 33 5.69 -1.41 10.88
N MET A 34 4.86 -1.12 11.88
CA MET A 34 3.69 -0.26 11.73
C MET A 34 4.12 1.19 11.43
N TYR A 35 3.28 1.93 10.70
CA TYR A 35 3.52 3.34 10.31
C TYR A 35 4.79 3.57 9.47
N SER A 36 5.36 2.51 8.90
CA SER A 36 6.55 2.57 8.07
C SER A 36 6.40 1.61 6.91
N LEU A 37 6.83 2.05 5.72
CA LEU A 37 6.96 1.20 4.56
C LEU A 37 8.19 1.61 3.77
N THR A 38 9.18 0.73 3.69
CA THR A 38 10.40 0.97 2.93
C THR A 38 10.11 0.89 1.42
N LYS A 39 11.05 1.41 0.62
CA LYS A 39 10.95 1.33 -0.85
C LYS A 39 10.87 -0.12 -1.33
N ASP A 40 11.68 -1.00 -0.75
CA ASP A 40 11.76 -2.40 -1.17
C ASP A 40 10.49 -3.18 -0.80
N GLU A 41 9.93 -2.94 0.39
CA GLU A 41 8.64 -3.51 0.82
C GLU A 41 7.51 -3.07 -0.12
N PHE A 42 7.43 -1.77 -0.42
CA PHE A 42 6.40 -1.24 -1.33
C PHE A 42 6.53 -1.84 -2.74
N LEU A 43 7.73 -1.83 -3.32
CA LEU A 43 7.96 -2.41 -4.66
C LEU A 43 7.70 -3.92 -4.70
N LEU A 44 8.00 -4.64 -3.62
CA LEU A 44 7.67 -6.06 -3.49
C LEU A 44 6.15 -6.27 -3.46
N GLY A 45 5.42 -5.44 -2.71
CA GLY A 45 3.98 -5.50 -2.62
C GLY A 45 3.32 -5.31 -4.00
N LEU A 46 3.73 -4.29 -4.75
CA LEU A 46 3.24 -4.05 -6.11
C LEU A 46 3.51 -5.24 -7.04
N LYS A 47 4.73 -5.81 -7.02
CA LYS A 47 5.05 -7.01 -7.80
C LYS A 47 4.21 -8.22 -7.43
N THR A 48 3.79 -8.30 -6.16
CA THR A 48 2.97 -9.41 -5.64
C THR A 48 1.51 -9.27 -6.06
N LEU A 49 0.98 -8.05 -6.08
CA LEU A 49 -0.38 -7.75 -6.58
C LEU A 49 -0.50 -7.99 -8.10
N GLY A 50 0.60 -7.83 -8.83
CA GLY A 50 0.72 -8.09 -10.26
C GLY A 50 1.56 -7.01 -10.93
N ASN A 51 2.31 -7.36 -11.97
CA ASN A 51 3.21 -6.43 -12.69
C ASN A 51 2.47 -5.32 -13.50
N HIS A 52 1.19 -5.06 -13.19
CA HIS A 52 0.30 -4.14 -13.91
C HIS A 52 -0.28 -3.05 -13.00
N VAL A 53 0.35 -2.79 -11.85
CA VAL A 53 -0.01 -1.66 -10.99
C VAL A 53 0.83 -0.44 -11.39
N ASP A 54 0.35 0.32 -12.38
CA ASP A 54 1.06 1.48 -12.91
C ASP A 54 0.49 2.80 -12.35
N ASN A 55 -0.73 2.77 -11.80
CA ASN A 55 -1.38 3.93 -11.21
C ASN A 55 -2.24 3.58 -9.98
N LEU A 56 -2.79 4.60 -9.31
CA LEU A 56 -3.60 4.45 -8.11
C LEU A 56 -4.92 3.70 -8.33
N LEU A 57 -5.51 3.80 -9.53
CA LEU A 57 -6.74 3.08 -9.88
C LEU A 57 -6.46 1.56 -9.99
N ASP A 58 -5.34 1.18 -10.60
CA ASP A 58 -4.91 -0.22 -10.68
C ASP A 58 -4.63 -0.78 -9.28
N LEU A 59 -3.97 0.02 -8.43
CA LEU A 59 -3.68 -0.35 -7.05
C LEU A 59 -4.98 -0.58 -6.28
N ARG A 60 -5.95 0.35 -6.40
CA ARG A 60 -7.26 0.21 -5.80
C ARG A 60 -7.97 -1.06 -6.28
N THR A 61 -8.03 -1.29 -7.59
CA THR A 61 -8.67 -2.48 -8.19
C THR A 61 -7.97 -3.79 -7.81
N SER A 62 -6.69 -3.74 -7.43
CA SER A 62 -5.96 -4.92 -6.95
C SER A 62 -6.22 -5.21 -5.48
N LEU A 63 -6.70 -4.21 -4.72
CA LEU A 63 -7.05 -4.33 -3.30
C LEU A 63 -8.54 -4.64 -3.08
N PHE A 64 -9.42 -4.35 -4.05
CA PHE A 64 -10.89 -4.51 -4.02
C PHE A 64 -11.40 -5.32 -5.20
#